data_AF-A0A960SU44-F1
#
_entry.id   AF-A0A960SU44-F1
#
_cell.length_a   1.000
_cell.length_b   1.000
_cell.length_c   1.000
_cell.angle_alpha   90.00
_cell.angle_beta   90.00
_cell.angle_gamma   90.00
#
_symmetry.space_group_name_H-M   'P 1'
#
loop_
_entity.id
_entity.type
_entity.pdbx_description
1 polymer ?
#
loop_
_entity_poly.entity_id
_entity_poly.type
_entity_poly.pdbx_seq_one_letter_code
_entity_poly.pdbx_strand_id
1 'polypeptide(L)'
;FFIDKRSRYVTPVPDPRLDAFRTFTLTADVDAAATEIAVEESTAGLSTVTGFFEHNSVILQLDDELVTFAGFSREPPWRFTGVRRGALGTKATAHSRGGSARHLKECFGLLVPDPESSLFEEIAANHAEIVNRCGFDGLYLDAIDGSSILRGPDECWYWANKFVVEIQRRLRKPAGMEMSAMWHHFWRYRTRWQAWDYPQRGHRRFIDTHATGVNGGLLLPLHLGWWNFQSFKPPQIEPTYPDVMECVGARLVGWDAGISLTGAVDRDRLESTPLFRRAVDILRTCEELRHAKVFDDATRARLREPGQDFALTTNAAGRPTFSPAQSLPHVAALAEPWTLSWRVTNVFGEQPLRFRL
;
A
#
# COMPACT_ATOMS: atom_id res chain seq x y z
N PHE A 1 11.40 6.83 -2.86
CA PHE A 1 12.30 6.96 -4.03
C PHE A 1 11.65 6.50 -5.34
N PHE A 2 10.52 5.77 -5.33
CA PHE A 2 9.82 5.42 -6.56
C PHE A 2 9.34 6.65 -7.35
N ILE A 3 9.41 6.55 -8.68
CA ILE A 3 9.18 7.62 -9.65
C ILE A 3 8.03 7.21 -10.57
N ASP A 4 6.99 8.05 -10.61
CA ASP A 4 5.88 7.87 -11.53
C ASP A 4 6.33 8.06 -12.99
N LYS A 5 5.85 7.19 -13.88
CA LYS A 5 6.18 7.18 -15.31
C LYS A 5 5.71 8.42 -16.07
N ARG A 6 4.81 9.21 -15.47
CA ARG A 6 4.31 10.50 -16.00
C ARG A 6 5.05 11.69 -15.39
N SER A 7 5.98 11.47 -14.48
CA SER A 7 6.74 12.55 -13.85
C SER A 7 7.74 13.17 -14.82
N ARG A 8 8.21 14.37 -14.48
CA ARG A 8 9.25 15.11 -15.22
C ARG A 8 10.59 14.36 -15.35
N TYR A 9 10.80 13.34 -14.53
CA TYR A 9 12.02 12.52 -14.55
C TYR A 9 11.96 11.39 -15.59
N VAL A 10 10.80 11.18 -16.23
CA VAL A 10 10.58 10.08 -17.17
C VAL A 10 10.12 10.60 -18.52
N THR A 11 9.31 11.66 -18.54
CA THR A 11 8.69 12.19 -19.76
C THR A 11 8.69 13.72 -19.78
N PRO A 12 8.91 14.36 -20.95
CA PRO A 12 9.18 13.76 -22.26
C PRO A 12 10.65 13.34 -22.46
N VAL A 13 11.54 13.68 -21.53
CA VAL A 13 12.96 13.30 -21.57
C VAL A 13 13.28 12.55 -20.26
N PRO A 14 13.71 11.28 -20.33
CA PRO A 14 14.02 10.49 -19.16
C PRO A 14 15.32 10.96 -18.51
N ASP A 15 15.34 11.06 -17.19
CA ASP A 15 16.54 11.44 -16.46
C ASP A 15 17.63 10.36 -16.64
N PRO A 16 18.87 10.70 -17.02
CA PRO A 16 19.94 9.72 -17.17
C PRO A 16 20.31 9.02 -15.85
N ARG A 17 19.89 9.56 -14.70
CA ARG A 17 20.13 9.01 -13.36
C ARG A 17 19.09 7.98 -12.92
N LEU A 18 18.14 7.58 -13.78
CA LEU A 18 17.29 6.41 -13.53
C LEU A 18 18.16 5.15 -13.41
N ASP A 19 17.81 4.24 -12.49
CA ASP A 19 18.58 3.02 -12.26
C ASP A 19 18.26 1.95 -13.33
N ALA A 20 19.25 1.11 -13.61
CA ALA A 20 19.15 0.02 -14.56
C ALA A 20 19.65 -1.29 -13.96
N PHE A 21 19.03 -2.41 -14.33
CA PHE A 21 19.52 -3.74 -13.97
C PHE A 21 20.87 -4.03 -14.64
N ARG A 22 21.02 -3.57 -15.88
CA ARG A 22 22.16 -3.81 -16.75
C ARG A 22 22.14 -2.85 -17.93
N THR A 23 23.27 -2.75 -18.58
CA THR A 23 23.48 -1.93 -19.78
C THR A 23 23.89 -2.83 -20.93
N PHE A 24 23.35 -2.53 -22.11
CA PHE A 24 23.69 -3.18 -23.36
C PHE A 24 24.33 -2.19 -24.33
N THR A 25 25.16 -2.70 -25.25
CA THR A 25 25.85 -1.96 -26.29
C THR A 25 25.21 -2.26 -27.65
N LEU A 26 24.83 -1.23 -28.40
CA LEU A 26 24.20 -1.36 -29.71
C LEU A 26 25.21 -1.87 -30.75
N THR A 27 24.89 -2.99 -31.43
CA THR A 27 25.80 -3.56 -32.45
C THR A 27 25.63 -2.95 -33.85
N ALA A 28 24.57 -2.18 -34.05
CA ALA A 28 24.26 -1.45 -35.28
C ALA A 28 23.55 -0.13 -34.97
N ASP A 29 23.47 0.77 -35.95
CA ASP A 29 22.62 1.96 -35.86
C ASP A 29 21.15 1.54 -35.73
N VAL A 30 20.39 2.28 -34.94
CA VAL A 30 18.96 2.04 -34.69
C VAL A 30 18.19 3.25 -35.21
N ASP A 31 17.50 3.10 -36.34
CA ASP A 31 16.63 4.14 -36.89
C ASP A 31 15.35 4.32 -36.05
N ALA A 32 14.65 5.45 -36.16
CA ALA A 32 13.46 5.76 -35.34
C ALA A 32 12.23 4.84 -35.57
N ALA A 33 12.24 4.00 -36.61
CA ALA A 33 11.18 3.06 -36.93
C ALA A 33 11.53 1.60 -36.55
N ALA A 34 12.74 1.37 -36.02
CA ALA A 34 13.25 0.04 -35.72
C ALA A 34 12.32 -0.74 -34.79
N THR A 35 11.96 -1.96 -35.21
CA THR A 35 11.14 -2.92 -34.46
C THR A 35 11.98 -3.97 -33.73
N GLU A 36 13.29 -3.93 -33.90
CA GLU A 36 14.27 -4.75 -33.20
C GLU A 36 15.51 -3.92 -32.85
N ILE A 37 16.18 -4.27 -31.76
CA ILE A 37 17.43 -3.63 -31.33
C ILE A 37 18.46 -4.73 -31.09
N ALA A 38 19.53 -4.74 -31.89
CA ALA A 38 20.61 -5.71 -31.77
C ALA A 38 21.67 -5.23 -30.77
N VAL A 39 22.11 -6.13 -29.89
CA VAL A 39 23.01 -5.82 -28.77
C VAL A 39 24.16 -6.80 -28.67
N GLU A 40 25.25 -6.39 -28.03
CA GLU A 40 26.46 -7.20 -27.89
C GLU A 40 26.35 -8.21 -26.75
N GLU A 41 25.82 -7.78 -25.61
CA GLU A 41 25.71 -8.57 -24.40
C GLU A 41 24.53 -9.54 -24.46
N SER A 42 24.65 -10.65 -23.73
CA SER A 42 23.63 -11.69 -23.73
C SER A 42 22.31 -11.22 -23.13
N THR A 43 21.21 -11.53 -23.81
CA THR A 43 19.84 -11.37 -23.32
C THR A 43 19.37 -12.55 -22.46
N ALA A 44 20.25 -13.51 -22.17
CA ALA A 44 19.93 -14.62 -21.28
C ALA A 44 19.57 -14.13 -19.86
N GLY A 45 18.56 -14.74 -19.25
CA GLY A 45 18.08 -14.37 -17.92
C GLY A 45 17.21 -13.10 -17.88
N LEU A 46 16.89 -12.50 -19.03
CA LEU A 46 15.80 -11.53 -19.11
C LEU A 46 14.44 -12.22 -18.93
N SER A 47 13.44 -11.42 -18.57
CA SER A 47 12.04 -11.82 -18.48
C SER A 47 11.17 -10.72 -19.07
N THR A 48 10.06 -11.09 -19.69
CA THR A 48 9.00 -10.16 -20.11
C THR A 48 7.84 -10.11 -19.12
N VAL A 49 7.92 -10.91 -18.04
CA VAL A 49 6.92 -10.91 -16.97
C VAL A 49 7.04 -9.60 -16.21
N THR A 50 5.92 -8.88 -16.12
CA THR A 50 5.78 -7.64 -15.37
C THR A 50 4.51 -7.74 -14.53
N GLY A 51 4.47 -6.99 -13.44
CA GLY A 51 3.39 -7.05 -12.48
C GLY A 51 3.67 -6.13 -11.30
N PHE A 52 2.69 -5.97 -10.42
CA PHE A 52 2.82 -5.03 -9.31
C PHE A 52 3.99 -5.38 -8.38
N PHE A 53 4.21 -6.66 -8.06
CA PHE A 53 5.31 -7.11 -7.21
C PHE A 53 6.55 -7.61 -7.98
N GLU A 54 6.51 -7.55 -9.31
CA GLU A 54 7.63 -8.02 -10.13
C GLU A 54 8.75 -6.99 -10.12
N HIS A 55 9.96 -7.44 -9.79
CA HIS A 55 11.17 -6.63 -9.84
C HIS A 55 11.77 -6.71 -11.25
N ASN A 56 11.01 -6.23 -12.23
CA ASN A 56 11.38 -6.30 -13.64
C ASN A 56 10.63 -5.24 -14.45
N SER A 57 11.25 -4.81 -15.54
CA SER A 57 10.61 -3.96 -16.55
C SER A 57 10.79 -4.55 -17.94
N VAL A 58 10.04 -4.03 -18.90
CA VAL A 58 10.30 -4.22 -20.34
C VAL A 58 10.75 -2.92 -21.00
N ILE A 59 11.43 -2.06 -20.24
CA ILE A 59 11.79 -0.69 -20.66
C ILE A 59 13.30 -0.59 -20.83
N LEU A 60 13.73 -0.09 -21.98
CA LEU A 60 15.10 0.33 -22.26
C LEU A 60 15.16 1.86 -22.32
N GLN A 61 16.23 2.44 -21.80
CA GLN A 61 16.61 3.83 -22.05
C GLN A 61 17.76 3.88 -23.04
N LEU A 62 17.54 4.57 -24.16
CA LEU A 62 18.55 4.89 -25.16
C LEU A 62 18.63 6.42 -25.22
N ASP A 63 19.71 7.00 -24.68
CA ASP A 63 19.85 8.46 -24.53
C ASP A 63 18.58 9.10 -23.91
N ASP A 64 17.94 10.03 -24.63
CA ASP A 64 16.71 10.73 -24.23
C ASP A 64 15.42 9.99 -24.67
N GLU A 65 15.52 8.74 -25.12
CA GLU A 65 14.39 7.93 -25.54
C GLU A 65 14.15 6.75 -24.59
N LEU A 66 12.88 6.51 -24.26
CA LEU A 66 12.44 5.25 -23.66
C LEU A 66 11.81 4.36 -24.72
N VAL A 67 12.13 3.08 -24.65
CA VAL A 67 11.70 2.06 -25.59
C VAL A 67 11.13 0.89 -24.82
N THR A 68 10.05 0.27 -25.29
CA THR A 68 9.58 -1.01 -24.74
C THR A 68 9.82 -2.17 -25.70
N PHE A 69 10.05 -3.37 -25.19
CA PHE A 69 10.18 -4.59 -25.98
C PHE A 69 9.16 -5.65 -25.57
N ALA A 70 8.76 -6.50 -26.51
CA ALA A 70 7.83 -7.62 -26.25
C ALA A 70 8.54 -8.97 -26.14
N GLY A 71 9.81 -9.03 -26.56
CA GLY A 71 10.62 -10.24 -26.52
C GLY A 71 12.11 -9.95 -26.69
N PHE A 72 12.89 -11.02 -26.66
CA PHE A 72 14.34 -11.01 -26.89
C PHE A 72 14.79 -12.39 -27.38
N SER A 73 15.96 -12.45 -28.04
CA SER A 73 16.52 -13.74 -28.47
C SER A 73 17.06 -14.55 -27.29
N ARG A 74 16.99 -15.89 -27.42
CA ARG A 74 17.54 -16.83 -26.42
C ARG A 74 18.95 -17.32 -26.76
N GLU A 75 19.39 -17.07 -27.99
CA GLU A 75 20.70 -17.42 -28.51
C GLU A 75 21.27 -16.24 -29.33
N PRO A 76 22.60 -16.17 -29.55
CA PRO A 76 23.20 -15.18 -30.44
C PRO A 76 22.68 -15.29 -31.88
N PRO A 77 22.61 -14.19 -32.65
CA PRO A 77 22.91 -12.81 -32.24
C PRO A 77 21.85 -12.25 -31.28
N TRP A 78 22.31 -11.54 -30.25
CA TRP A 78 21.46 -11.01 -29.19
C TRP A 78 20.65 -9.81 -29.67
N ARG A 79 19.35 -9.80 -29.37
CA ARG A 79 18.45 -8.72 -29.75
C ARG A 79 17.21 -8.64 -28.87
N PHE A 80 16.65 -7.44 -28.79
CA PHE A 80 15.29 -7.18 -28.36
C PHE A 80 14.35 -7.16 -29.56
N THR A 81 13.16 -7.73 -29.42
CA THR A 81 12.15 -7.87 -30.47
C THR A 81 10.81 -7.29 -30.04
N GLY A 82 9.94 -6.98 -31.02
CA GLY A 82 8.68 -6.30 -30.76
C GLY A 82 8.90 -4.93 -30.10
N VAL A 83 9.96 -4.24 -30.55
CA VAL A 83 10.37 -2.94 -30.03
C VAL A 83 9.34 -1.88 -30.41
N ARG A 84 8.91 -1.10 -29.42
CA ARG A 84 8.10 0.11 -29.59
C ARG A 84 8.89 1.32 -29.13
N ARG A 85 9.16 2.20 -30.08
CA ARG A 85 9.91 3.45 -29.93
C ARG A 85 9.07 4.56 -29.31
N GLY A 86 9.73 5.57 -28.73
CA GLY A 86 9.08 6.73 -28.11
C GLY A 86 8.09 6.36 -26.99
N ALA A 87 8.40 5.35 -26.20
CA ALA A 87 7.56 4.91 -25.09
C ALA A 87 7.45 6.00 -24.03
N LEU A 88 6.36 5.95 -23.26
CA LEU A 88 6.07 6.87 -22.15
C LEU A 88 6.09 8.36 -22.56
N GLY A 89 5.84 8.68 -23.83
CA GLY A 89 5.79 10.06 -24.34
C GLY A 89 7.15 10.65 -24.69
N THR A 90 8.22 9.84 -24.71
CA THR A 90 9.52 10.23 -25.24
C THR A 90 9.52 10.28 -26.77
N LYS A 91 10.50 10.96 -27.37
CA LYS A 91 10.60 11.10 -28.83
C LYS A 91 11.46 9.98 -29.41
N ALA A 92 10.94 9.30 -30.44
CA ALA A 92 11.74 8.34 -31.21
C ALA A 92 12.86 9.06 -32.01
N THR A 93 14.11 8.64 -31.80
CA THR A 93 15.29 9.21 -32.49
C THR A 93 16.19 8.13 -33.07
N ALA A 94 17.15 8.51 -33.91
CA ALA A 94 18.18 7.58 -34.36
C ALA A 94 19.27 7.46 -33.28
N HIS A 95 19.74 6.23 -33.01
CA HIS A 95 20.86 5.98 -32.10
C HIS A 95 21.99 5.30 -32.87
N SER A 96 23.22 5.72 -32.61
CA SER A 96 24.39 5.17 -33.30
C SER A 96 24.84 3.84 -32.71
N ARG A 97 25.44 3.00 -33.54
CA ARG A 97 26.22 1.84 -33.13
C ARG A 97 27.21 2.22 -32.03
N GLY A 98 27.35 1.34 -31.03
CA GLY A 98 28.15 1.59 -29.84
C GLY A 98 27.42 2.40 -28.76
N GLY A 99 26.22 2.91 -29.06
CA GLY A 99 25.35 3.55 -28.07
C GLY A 99 24.88 2.58 -26.98
N SER A 100 24.34 3.15 -25.91
CA SER A 100 23.90 2.42 -24.73
C SER A 100 22.39 2.17 -24.74
N ALA A 101 21.97 0.95 -24.42
CA ALA A 101 20.60 0.59 -24.11
C ALA A 101 20.52 0.06 -22.67
N ARG A 102 19.96 0.86 -21.75
CA ARG A 102 19.91 0.54 -20.31
C ARG A 102 18.57 -0.09 -19.94
N HIS A 103 18.56 -1.30 -19.40
CA HIS A 103 17.34 -1.98 -18.95
C HIS A 103 16.91 -1.43 -17.59
N LEU A 104 15.91 -0.55 -17.59
CA LEU A 104 15.52 0.21 -16.40
C LEU A 104 14.89 -0.67 -15.33
N LYS A 105 15.13 -0.30 -14.06
CA LYS A 105 14.51 -0.97 -12.92
C LYS A 105 13.08 -0.48 -12.70
N GLU A 106 12.19 -1.43 -12.42
CA GLU A 106 10.79 -1.17 -12.11
C GLU A 106 10.31 -2.10 -11.00
N CYS A 107 9.50 -1.56 -10.09
CA CYS A 107 8.67 -2.30 -9.14
C CYS A 107 7.43 -1.44 -8.82
N PHE A 108 6.29 -2.06 -8.49
CA PHE A 108 5.01 -1.38 -8.26
C PHE A 108 4.51 -0.56 -9.46
N GLY A 109 4.99 -0.84 -10.67
CA GLY A 109 4.69 -0.04 -11.86
C GLY A 109 5.48 1.27 -11.95
N LEU A 110 6.44 1.51 -11.05
CA LEU A 110 7.19 2.75 -10.88
C LEU A 110 8.69 2.52 -11.14
N LEU A 111 9.36 3.53 -11.70
CA LEU A 111 10.81 3.51 -11.90
C LEU A 111 11.54 3.93 -10.62
N VAL A 112 12.85 3.73 -10.56
CA VAL A 112 13.68 4.16 -9.43
C VAL A 112 14.92 4.90 -9.89
N PRO A 113 15.43 5.85 -9.10
CA PRO A 113 16.71 6.49 -9.35
C PRO A 113 17.84 5.53 -9.01
N ASP A 114 19.01 5.71 -9.62
CA ASP A 114 20.24 5.15 -9.09
C ASP A 114 20.43 5.70 -7.66
N PRO A 115 20.44 4.85 -6.62
CA PRO A 115 20.51 5.28 -5.23
C PRO A 115 21.82 5.98 -4.85
N GLU A 116 22.85 5.86 -5.68
CA GLU A 116 24.14 6.55 -5.54
C GLU A 116 24.18 7.90 -6.24
N SER A 117 23.18 8.20 -7.09
CA SER A 117 23.09 9.46 -7.80
C SER A 117 22.44 10.58 -6.97
N SER A 118 22.65 11.82 -7.40
CA SER A 118 21.97 12.98 -6.83
C SER A 118 20.45 12.96 -7.00
N LEU A 119 19.90 12.18 -7.94
CA LEU A 119 18.45 12.07 -8.14
C LEU A 119 17.76 11.42 -6.93
N PHE A 120 18.43 10.47 -6.26
CA PHE A 120 17.89 9.84 -5.05
C PHE A 120 17.66 10.86 -3.93
N GLU A 121 18.63 11.75 -3.71
CA GLU A 121 18.55 12.82 -2.72
C GLU A 121 17.58 13.93 -3.14
N GLU A 122 17.51 14.23 -4.44
CA GLU A 122 16.54 15.18 -5.00
C GLU A 122 15.10 14.70 -4.75
N ILE A 123 14.81 13.42 -4.96
CA ILE A 123 13.49 12.85 -4.68
C ILE A 123 13.18 12.89 -3.18
N ALA A 124 14.16 12.61 -2.31
CA ALA A 124 13.98 12.79 -0.86
C ALA A 124 13.68 14.25 -0.50
N ALA A 125 14.37 15.20 -1.13
CA ALA A 125 14.12 16.64 -0.95
C ALA A 125 12.70 17.03 -1.36
N ASN A 126 12.18 16.50 -2.47
CA ASN A 126 10.79 16.77 -2.92
C ASN A 126 9.75 16.31 -1.89
N HIS A 127 9.98 15.18 -1.20
CA HIS A 127 9.08 14.71 -0.13
C HIS A 127 9.08 15.71 1.04
N ALA A 128 10.27 16.13 1.49
CA ALA A 128 10.39 17.12 2.56
C ALA A 128 9.80 18.48 2.14
N GLU A 129 9.97 18.90 0.89
CA GLU A 129 9.40 20.13 0.35
C GLU A 129 7.88 20.15 0.46
N ILE A 130 7.20 19.07 0.07
CA ILE A 130 5.73 18.96 0.19
C ILE A 130 5.29 19.09 1.65
N VAL A 131 5.94 18.36 2.57
CA VAL A 131 5.63 18.44 4.01
C VAL A 131 5.83 19.86 4.53
N ASN A 132 6.96 20.48 4.20
CA ASN A 132 7.30 21.83 4.63
C ASN A 132 6.37 22.90 4.06
N ARG A 133 6.02 22.78 2.78
CA ARG A 133 5.20 23.77 2.05
C ARG A 133 3.74 23.71 2.48
N CYS A 134 3.21 22.50 2.66
CA CYS A 134 1.82 22.30 3.05
C CYS A 134 1.62 22.33 4.57
N GLY A 135 2.72 22.33 5.35
CA GLY A 135 2.67 22.37 6.81
C GLY A 135 2.22 21.06 7.45
N PHE A 136 2.28 19.94 6.73
CA PHE A 136 1.84 18.63 7.24
C PHE A 136 2.60 18.23 8.52
N ASP A 137 1.89 17.59 9.44
CA ASP A 137 2.44 17.09 10.70
C ASP A 137 2.88 15.64 10.62
N GLY A 138 2.75 14.99 9.47
CA GLY A 138 3.27 13.66 9.25
C GLY A 138 3.36 13.24 7.79
N LEU A 139 4.11 12.16 7.57
CA LEU A 139 4.25 11.50 6.28
C LEU A 139 4.31 9.97 6.45
N TYR A 140 3.74 9.26 5.47
CA TYR A 140 3.79 7.81 5.37
C TYR A 140 4.56 7.40 4.12
N LEU A 141 5.59 6.57 4.29
CA LEU A 141 6.40 6.03 3.21
C LEU A 141 5.91 4.60 2.89
N ASP A 142 4.88 4.53 2.04
CA ASP A 142 4.16 3.29 1.74
C ASP A 142 4.98 2.28 0.92
N ALA A 143 5.63 2.73 -0.15
CA ALA A 143 6.39 1.82 -1.03
C ALA A 143 7.83 1.54 -0.54
N ILE A 144 8.20 1.90 0.69
CA ILE A 144 9.61 1.80 1.14
C ILE A 144 10.07 0.35 1.41
N ASP A 145 9.12 -0.56 1.59
CA ASP A 145 9.31 -2.02 1.63
C ASP A 145 9.81 -2.60 0.30
N GLY A 146 9.55 -1.94 -0.83
CA GLY A 146 10.11 -2.30 -2.14
C GLY A 146 11.58 -1.94 -2.35
N SER A 147 12.33 -1.54 -1.32
CA SER A 147 13.73 -1.07 -1.47
C SER A 147 14.74 -2.13 -1.92
N SER A 148 14.37 -3.41 -1.92
CA SER A 148 15.14 -4.48 -2.56
C SER A 148 15.39 -4.23 -4.05
N ILE A 149 14.56 -3.43 -4.73
CA ILE A 149 14.79 -3.06 -6.13
C ILE A 149 16.10 -2.28 -6.32
N LEU A 150 16.59 -1.57 -5.30
CA LEU A 150 17.75 -0.69 -5.42
C LEU A 150 19.05 -1.51 -5.52
N ARG A 151 19.34 -2.35 -4.53
CA ARG A 151 20.57 -3.17 -4.46
C ARG A 151 20.34 -4.58 -3.87
N GLY A 152 19.13 -5.12 -4.02
CA GLY A 152 18.79 -6.46 -3.53
C GLY A 152 18.34 -6.48 -2.06
N PRO A 153 17.92 -7.67 -1.57
CA PRO A 153 17.34 -7.82 -0.24
C PRO A 153 18.33 -7.57 0.91
N ASP A 154 19.63 -7.79 0.70
CA ASP A 154 20.64 -7.66 1.77
C ASP A 154 20.92 -6.19 2.14
N GLU A 155 20.67 -5.25 1.21
CA GLU A 155 20.92 -3.82 1.39
C GLU A 155 19.63 -2.99 1.54
N CYS A 156 18.45 -3.63 1.52
CA CYS A 156 17.16 -2.93 1.60
C CYS A 156 17.07 -1.99 2.81
N TRP A 157 17.53 -2.47 3.97
CA TRP A 157 17.55 -1.70 5.23
C TRP A 157 18.42 -0.45 5.12
N TYR A 158 19.54 -0.51 4.39
CA TYR A 158 20.48 0.59 4.27
C TYR A 158 19.91 1.69 3.39
N TRP A 159 19.50 1.33 2.16
CA TRP A 159 19.01 2.33 1.20
C TRP A 159 17.70 2.96 1.63
N ALA A 160 16.79 2.18 2.21
CA ALA A 160 15.58 2.73 2.78
C ALA A 160 15.88 3.68 3.96
N ASN A 161 16.82 3.33 4.84
CA ASN A 161 17.21 4.20 5.95
C ASN A 161 17.86 5.49 5.46
N LYS A 162 18.78 5.41 4.48
CA LYS A 162 19.37 6.58 3.83
C LYS A 162 18.28 7.50 3.29
N PHE A 163 17.28 6.97 2.59
CA PHE A 163 16.18 7.77 2.06
C PHE A 163 15.42 8.52 3.17
N VAL A 164 15.10 7.84 4.27
CA VAL A 164 14.43 8.44 5.45
C VAL A 164 15.28 9.55 6.07
N VAL A 165 16.59 9.31 6.24
CA VAL A 165 17.53 10.30 6.79
C VAL A 165 17.58 11.54 5.89
N GLU A 166 17.64 11.35 4.57
CA GLU A 166 17.71 12.47 3.63
C GLU A 166 16.41 13.30 3.63
N ILE A 167 15.24 12.69 3.81
CA ILE A 167 13.99 13.43 4.04
C ILE A 167 14.10 14.21 5.35
N GLN A 168 14.44 13.54 6.45
CA GLN A 168 14.44 14.13 7.78
C GLN A 168 15.36 15.35 7.88
N ARG A 169 16.56 15.28 7.29
CA ARG A 169 17.55 16.38 7.27
C ARG A 169 17.00 17.66 6.62
N ARG A 170 15.95 17.54 5.80
CA ARG A 170 15.35 18.64 5.02
C ARG A 170 14.00 19.09 5.57
N LEU A 171 13.46 18.44 6.60
CA LEU A 171 12.24 18.90 7.27
C LEU A 171 12.52 20.15 8.13
N ARG A 172 11.64 21.15 8.05
CA ARG A 172 11.74 22.42 8.81
C ARG A 172 11.23 22.30 10.24
N LYS A 173 10.41 21.29 10.52
CA LYS A 173 9.90 20.95 11.86
C LYS A 173 9.87 19.42 12.01
N PRO A 174 9.85 18.89 13.23
CA PRO A 174 9.52 17.49 13.46
C PRO A 174 8.17 17.15 12.82
N ALA A 175 8.10 16.01 12.12
CA ALA A 175 6.88 15.46 11.55
C ALA A 175 6.78 13.99 11.99
N GLY A 176 5.56 13.52 12.24
CA GLY A 176 5.31 12.11 12.48
C GLY A 176 5.67 11.29 11.25
N MET A 177 6.39 10.19 11.42
CA MET A 177 6.77 9.32 10.32
C MET A 177 6.27 7.90 10.57
N GLU A 178 5.73 7.32 9.50
CA GLU A 178 5.40 5.91 9.41
C GLU A 178 5.96 5.34 8.10
N MET A 179 6.30 4.06 8.11
CA MET A 179 6.89 3.35 6.99
C MET A 179 6.28 1.96 6.94
N SER A 180 5.98 1.46 5.73
CA SER A 180 5.46 0.10 5.52
C SER A 180 6.45 -0.97 5.97
N ALA A 181 7.75 -0.75 5.76
CA ALA A 181 8.80 -1.63 6.26
C ALA A 181 9.12 -1.39 7.74
N MET A 182 9.38 -2.46 8.49
CA MET A 182 9.58 -2.45 9.95
C MET A 182 11.04 -2.67 10.38
N TRP A 183 12.01 -2.27 9.56
CA TRP A 183 13.44 -2.44 9.90
C TRP A 183 13.84 -1.66 11.16
N HIS A 184 14.70 -2.28 11.97
CA HIS A 184 15.18 -1.72 13.24
C HIS A 184 15.73 -0.29 13.10
N HIS A 185 16.46 0.00 12.03
CA HIS A 185 17.12 1.30 11.79
C HIS A 185 16.16 2.50 11.72
N PHE A 186 14.85 2.28 11.53
CA PHE A 186 13.85 3.33 11.56
C PHE A 186 13.47 3.82 12.96
N TRP A 187 13.95 3.16 14.03
CA TRP A 187 13.52 3.44 15.41
C TRP A 187 13.62 4.91 15.82
N ARG A 188 14.56 5.67 15.24
CA ARG A 188 14.79 7.09 15.53
C ARG A 188 13.78 8.04 14.90
N TYR A 189 13.12 7.58 13.83
CA TYR A 189 12.25 8.41 12.99
C TYR A 189 10.79 8.01 13.11
N ARG A 190 10.55 6.72 13.39
CA ARG A 190 9.22 6.16 13.48
C ARG A 190 8.45 6.72 14.68
N THR A 191 7.29 7.31 14.41
CA THR A 191 6.36 7.79 15.45
C THR A 191 5.06 7.00 15.50
N ARG A 192 4.84 6.08 14.56
CA ARG A 192 3.69 5.16 14.50
C ARG A 192 4.17 3.76 14.15
N TRP A 193 3.49 2.76 14.70
CA TRP A 193 3.83 1.36 14.52
C TRP A 193 2.63 0.63 13.93
N GLN A 194 2.88 -0.50 13.27
CA GLN A 194 1.82 -1.36 12.75
C GLN A 194 0.99 -0.73 11.62
N ALA A 195 1.69 -0.21 10.61
CA ALA A 195 1.17 0.25 9.33
C ALA A 195 0.57 -0.89 8.47
N TRP A 196 -0.20 -1.81 9.05
CA TRP A 196 -0.81 -2.91 8.31
C TRP A 196 -1.99 -2.39 7.50
N ASP A 197 -2.09 -2.86 6.27
CA ASP A 197 -3.26 -2.62 5.43
C ASP A 197 -4.43 -3.52 5.83
N TYR A 198 -5.62 -3.01 5.60
CA TYR A 198 -6.87 -3.74 5.76
C TYR A 198 -6.89 -5.04 4.94
N PRO A 199 -7.54 -6.09 5.44
CA PRO A 199 -7.66 -7.35 4.73
C PRO A 199 -8.76 -7.27 3.68
N GLN A 200 -8.67 -8.11 2.63
CA GLN A 200 -9.78 -8.27 1.69
C GLN A 200 -10.89 -9.20 2.20
N ARG A 201 -10.57 -10.06 3.18
CA ARG A 201 -11.47 -11.07 3.76
C ARG A 201 -11.12 -11.33 5.21
N GLY A 202 -12.07 -11.85 5.99
CA GLY A 202 -11.80 -12.27 7.36
C GLY A 202 -11.48 -11.10 8.29
N HIS A 203 -12.17 -9.96 8.12
CA HIS A 203 -11.89 -8.72 8.84
C HIS A 203 -11.79 -8.90 10.36
N ARG A 204 -12.71 -9.65 10.99
CA ARG A 204 -12.68 -9.91 12.44
C ARG A 204 -11.37 -10.55 12.90
N ARG A 205 -10.94 -11.61 12.21
CA ARG A 205 -9.70 -12.32 12.55
C ARG A 205 -8.49 -11.42 12.38
N PHE A 206 -8.46 -10.61 11.33
CA PHE A 206 -7.41 -9.64 11.12
C PHE A 206 -7.38 -8.60 12.23
N ILE A 207 -8.53 -8.04 12.63
CA ILE A 207 -8.66 -7.06 13.72
C ILE A 207 -8.06 -7.62 15.01
N ASP A 208 -8.38 -8.86 15.37
CA ASP A 208 -7.85 -9.49 16.58
C ASP A 208 -6.35 -9.78 16.49
N THR A 209 -5.88 -10.24 15.33
CA THR A 209 -4.44 -10.47 15.07
C THR A 209 -3.66 -9.17 15.22
N HIS A 210 -4.19 -8.09 14.63
CA HIS A 210 -3.58 -6.76 14.68
C HIS A 210 -3.62 -6.17 16.10
N ALA A 211 -4.77 -6.26 16.77
CA ALA A 211 -4.93 -5.79 18.15
C ALA A 211 -4.01 -6.52 19.14
N THR A 212 -3.63 -7.78 18.87
CA THR A 212 -2.66 -8.52 19.70
C THR A 212 -1.27 -7.87 19.67
N GLY A 213 -0.86 -7.36 18.50
CA GLY A 213 0.43 -6.70 18.34
C GLY A 213 0.44 -5.25 18.77
N VAL A 214 -0.73 -4.59 18.87
CA VAL A 214 -0.86 -3.12 18.91
C VAL A 214 0.05 -2.46 19.95
N ASN A 215 0.12 -3.04 21.16
CA ASN A 215 0.99 -2.59 22.24
C ASN A 215 2.27 -3.44 22.32
N GLY A 216 3.17 -3.24 21.36
CA GLY A 216 4.45 -3.94 21.27
C GLY A 216 5.56 -3.42 22.20
N GLY A 217 5.24 -2.59 23.19
CA GLY A 217 6.22 -2.05 24.14
C GLY A 217 7.13 -0.93 23.60
N LEU A 218 6.83 -0.38 22.41
CA LEU A 218 7.63 0.66 21.77
C LEU A 218 7.40 2.07 22.34
N LEU A 219 6.46 2.23 23.28
CA LEU A 219 6.06 3.53 23.87
C LEU A 219 5.66 4.60 22.83
N LEU A 220 5.28 4.15 21.62
CA LEU A 220 4.70 4.99 20.58
C LEU A 220 3.17 5.09 20.77
N PRO A 221 2.54 6.16 20.28
CA PRO A 221 1.09 6.21 20.16
C PRO A 221 0.54 4.99 19.43
N LEU A 222 -0.39 4.28 20.07
CA LEU A 222 -0.97 3.05 19.55
C LEU A 222 -1.77 3.33 18.27
N HIS A 223 -1.69 2.40 17.32
CA HIS A 223 -2.29 2.56 16.00
C HIS A 223 -2.71 1.20 15.44
N LEU A 224 -3.93 1.12 14.92
CA LEU A 224 -4.53 -0.08 14.35
C LEU A 224 -4.44 -0.11 12.82
N GLY A 225 -3.44 0.55 12.23
CA GLY A 225 -3.12 0.45 10.80
C GLY A 225 -4.07 1.22 9.88
N TRP A 226 -4.05 0.85 8.60
CA TRP A 226 -4.75 1.51 7.50
C TRP A 226 -6.04 0.79 7.15
N TRP A 227 -7.14 1.53 7.12
CA TRP A 227 -8.48 1.00 6.89
C TRP A 227 -9.12 1.56 5.62
N ASN A 228 -9.98 0.74 5.03
CA ASN A 228 -10.78 1.09 3.87
C ASN A 228 -12.14 0.39 3.94
N PHE A 229 -13.09 0.86 3.15
CA PHE A 229 -14.40 0.22 2.99
C PHE A 229 -14.46 -0.51 1.65
N GLN A 230 -14.97 -1.74 1.71
CA GLN A 230 -14.99 -2.64 0.57
C GLN A 230 -16.41 -2.93 0.14
N SER A 231 -16.64 -2.87 -1.17
CA SER A 231 -17.84 -3.39 -1.81
C SER A 231 -17.62 -4.85 -2.17
N PHE A 232 -18.71 -5.62 -2.20
CA PHE A 232 -18.63 -7.05 -2.48
C PHE A 232 -18.07 -7.32 -3.88
N LYS A 233 -16.96 -8.07 -3.94
CA LYS A 233 -16.37 -8.57 -5.20
C LYS A 233 -15.95 -10.01 -4.98
N PRO A 234 -16.91 -10.95 -5.00
CA PRO A 234 -16.63 -12.34 -4.69
C PRO A 234 -15.79 -13.01 -5.80
N PRO A 235 -15.02 -14.06 -5.45
CA PRO A 235 -14.81 -14.57 -4.09
C PRO A 235 -13.70 -13.83 -3.31
N GLN A 236 -13.02 -12.85 -3.91
CA GLN A 236 -11.80 -12.27 -3.34
C GLN A 236 -12.03 -11.20 -2.28
N ILE A 237 -13.13 -10.44 -2.37
CA ILE A 237 -13.39 -9.30 -1.47
C ILE A 237 -14.74 -9.46 -0.78
N GLU A 238 -14.69 -9.53 0.55
CA GLU A 238 -15.86 -9.45 1.43
C GLU A 238 -16.19 -7.97 1.71
N PRO A 239 -17.48 -7.60 1.76
CA PRO A 239 -17.86 -6.21 1.94
C PRO A 239 -17.66 -5.78 3.40
N THR A 240 -17.31 -4.51 3.60
CA THR A 240 -17.15 -3.92 4.93
C THR A 240 -18.49 -3.51 5.50
N TYR A 241 -19.07 -4.40 6.31
CA TYR A 241 -20.34 -4.15 6.97
C TYR A 241 -20.19 -3.40 8.31
N PRO A 242 -21.28 -2.84 8.87
CA PRO A 242 -21.28 -2.12 10.14
C PRO A 242 -20.61 -2.86 11.30
N ASP A 243 -20.86 -4.16 11.43
CA ASP A 243 -20.28 -5.03 12.48
C ASP A 243 -18.75 -5.09 12.42
N VAL A 244 -18.16 -4.97 11.22
CA VAL A 244 -16.71 -4.87 11.07
C VAL A 244 -16.21 -3.56 11.68
N MET A 245 -16.90 -2.45 11.43
CA MET A 245 -16.51 -1.14 11.97
C MET A 245 -16.78 -1.02 13.46
N GLU A 246 -17.83 -1.67 13.97
CA GLU A 246 -18.06 -1.77 15.42
C GLU A 246 -16.95 -2.59 16.10
N CYS A 247 -16.47 -3.66 15.45
CA CYS A 247 -15.33 -4.44 15.93
C CYS A 247 -14.04 -3.61 15.94
N VAL A 248 -13.71 -2.90 14.85
CA VAL A 248 -12.58 -1.94 14.80
C VAL A 248 -12.74 -0.88 15.89
N GLY A 249 -13.93 -0.28 16.00
CA GLY A 249 -14.27 0.75 16.97
C GLY A 249 -14.11 0.30 18.42
N ALA A 250 -14.49 -0.94 18.74
CA ALA A 250 -14.27 -1.53 20.06
C ALA A 250 -12.77 -1.63 20.36
N ARG A 251 -11.94 -2.13 19.43
CA ARG A 251 -10.48 -2.21 19.65
C ARG A 251 -9.83 -0.83 19.75
N LEU A 252 -10.27 0.12 18.94
CA LEU A 252 -9.84 1.53 18.92
C LEU A 252 -10.07 2.19 20.30
N VAL A 253 -11.28 2.06 20.84
CA VAL A 253 -11.65 2.60 22.17
C VAL A 253 -10.95 1.82 23.29
N GLY A 254 -10.94 0.48 23.18
CA GLY A 254 -10.34 -0.40 24.17
C GLY A 254 -8.86 -0.09 24.37
N TRP A 255 -8.10 0.01 23.30
CA TRP A 255 -6.66 0.28 23.35
C TRP A 255 -6.28 1.77 23.45
N ASP A 256 -7.22 2.69 23.26
CA ASP A 256 -6.91 4.12 22.99
C ASP A 256 -5.92 4.26 21.83
N ALA A 257 -6.18 3.50 20.75
CA ALA A 257 -5.34 3.43 19.55
C ALA A 257 -6.04 4.13 18.38
N GLY A 258 -5.32 4.91 17.56
CA GLY A 258 -5.90 5.53 16.36
C GLY A 258 -5.94 4.60 15.15
N ILE A 259 -6.50 5.10 14.04
CA ILE A 259 -6.45 4.47 12.71
C ILE A 259 -6.07 5.49 11.63
N SER A 260 -5.62 4.99 10.48
CA SER A 260 -5.52 5.75 9.23
C SER A 260 -6.61 5.29 8.27
N LEU A 261 -7.22 6.22 7.54
CA LEU A 261 -8.12 5.90 6.43
C LEU A 261 -7.39 6.09 5.11
N THR A 262 -7.48 5.10 4.22
CA THR A 262 -6.88 5.19 2.88
C THR A 262 -7.70 6.12 1.97
N GLY A 263 -7.08 6.63 0.90
CA GLY A 263 -7.67 7.61 -0.03
C GLY A 263 -8.89 7.14 -0.83
N ALA A 264 -9.33 5.90 -0.63
CA ALA A 264 -10.56 5.34 -1.18
C ALA A 264 -11.83 5.76 -0.41
N VAL A 265 -11.69 6.59 0.62
CA VAL A 265 -12.80 7.25 1.32
C VAL A 265 -12.96 8.68 0.77
N ASP A 266 -13.46 8.78 -0.46
CA ASP A 266 -13.79 10.06 -1.11
C ASP A 266 -15.30 10.33 -1.09
N ARG A 267 -15.68 11.58 -1.41
CA ARG A 267 -17.08 12.03 -1.41
C ARG A 267 -17.95 11.14 -2.32
N ASP A 268 -17.51 10.89 -3.53
CA ASP A 268 -18.31 10.21 -4.56
C ASP A 268 -18.59 8.76 -4.14
N ARG A 269 -17.62 8.09 -3.51
CA ARG A 269 -17.79 6.74 -2.96
C ARG A 269 -18.74 6.71 -1.77
N LEU A 270 -18.65 7.69 -0.87
CA LEU A 270 -19.59 7.81 0.25
C LEU A 270 -21.02 8.08 -0.24
N GLU A 271 -21.18 8.91 -1.27
CA GLU A 271 -22.49 9.21 -1.85
C GLU A 271 -23.07 7.99 -2.59
N SER A 272 -22.28 7.34 -3.43
CA SER A 272 -22.72 6.20 -4.25
C SER A 272 -22.92 4.89 -3.46
N THR A 273 -22.26 4.73 -2.31
CA THR A 273 -22.34 3.50 -1.50
C THR A 273 -22.88 3.79 -0.09
N PRO A 274 -24.21 3.66 0.14
CA PRO A 274 -24.83 3.95 1.44
C PRO A 274 -24.23 3.20 2.63
N LEU A 275 -23.70 2.00 2.39
CA LEU A 275 -23.00 1.20 3.40
C LEU A 275 -21.79 1.94 3.99
N PHE A 276 -21.05 2.66 3.14
CA PHE A 276 -19.84 3.36 3.56
C PHE A 276 -20.16 4.58 4.43
N ARG A 277 -21.29 5.27 4.18
CA ARG A 277 -21.76 6.33 5.09
C ARG A 277 -22.02 5.80 6.49
N ARG A 278 -22.71 4.65 6.60
CA ARG A 278 -22.95 3.99 7.89
C ARG A 278 -21.64 3.58 8.58
N ALA A 279 -20.69 3.04 7.82
CA ALA A 279 -19.36 2.68 8.33
C ALA A 279 -18.61 3.89 8.89
N VAL A 280 -18.61 5.03 8.16
CA VAL A 280 -18.00 6.29 8.60
C VAL A 280 -18.69 6.83 9.85
N ASP A 281 -20.02 6.82 9.93
CA ASP A 281 -20.75 7.31 11.11
C ASP A 281 -20.42 6.50 12.37
N ILE A 282 -20.25 5.18 12.24
CA ILE A 282 -19.82 4.29 13.33
C ILE A 282 -18.40 4.65 13.75
N LEU A 283 -17.46 4.71 12.81
CA LEU A 283 -16.07 5.06 13.11
C LEU A 283 -15.95 6.43 13.75
N ARG A 284 -16.69 7.45 13.27
CA ARG A 284 -16.75 8.78 13.88
C ARG A 284 -17.18 8.69 15.34
N THR A 285 -18.27 7.97 15.61
CA THR A 285 -18.78 7.81 16.98
C THR A 285 -17.76 7.11 17.88
N CYS A 286 -17.07 6.08 17.38
CA CYS A 286 -16.03 5.38 18.13
C CYS A 286 -14.82 6.27 18.41
N GLU A 287 -14.40 7.10 17.45
CA GLU A 287 -13.33 8.09 17.64
C GLU A 287 -13.72 9.16 18.67
N GLU A 288 -14.94 9.68 18.63
CA GLU A 288 -15.47 10.60 19.64
C GLU A 288 -15.44 9.98 21.04
N LEU A 289 -15.88 8.72 21.17
CA LEU A 289 -15.82 7.97 22.43
C LEU A 289 -14.38 7.76 22.93
N ARG A 290 -13.44 7.46 22.01
CA ARG A 290 -12.02 7.28 22.33
C ARG A 290 -11.42 8.59 22.86
N HIS A 291 -11.63 9.69 22.14
CA HIS A 291 -11.13 11.01 22.52
C HIS A 291 -11.73 11.52 23.84
N ALA A 292 -13.02 11.26 24.08
CA ALA A 292 -13.71 11.67 25.30
C ALA A 292 -13.35 10.81 26.52
N LYS A 293 -12.68 9.66 26.33
CA LYS A 293 -12.24 8.76 27.41
C LYS A 293 -13.35 8.39 28.41
N VAL A 294 -14.56 8.13 27.89
CA VAL A 294 -15.77 7.94 28.70
C VAL A 294 -15.86 6.57 29.39
N PHE A 295 -15.06 5.59 28.96
CA PHE A 295 -15.08 4.23 29.50
C PHE A 295 -13.98 4.01 30.52
N ASP A 296 -14.31 3.29 31.59
CA ASP A 296 -13.36 2.87 32.63
C ASP A 296 -12.43 1.75 32.15
N ASP A 297 -11.40 1.44 32.96
CA ASP A 297 -10.41 0.41 32.64
C ASP A 297 -11.02 -0.97 32.45
N ALA A 298 -12.02 -1.34 33.25
CA ALA A 298 -12.70 -2.62 33.15
C ALA A 298 -13.45 -2.76 31.82
N THR A 299 -14.17 -1.71 31.41
CA THR A 299 -14.88 -1.71 30.12
C THR A 299 -13.89 -1.72 28.96
N ARG A 300 -12.82 -0.92 29.03
CA ARG A 300 -11.77 -0.93 28.00
C ARG A 300 -11.11 -2.30 27.88
N ALA A 301 -10.83 -2.98 28.99
CA ALA A 301 -10.29 -4.34 28.98
C ALA A 301 -11.21 -5.32 28.24
N ARG A 302 -12.52 -5.26 28.50
CA ARG A 302 -13.51 -6.09 27.79
C ARG A 302 -13.54 -5.79 26.29
N LEU A 303 -13.45 -4.53 25.90
CA LEU A 303 -13.40 -4.13 24.48
C LEU A 303 -12.14 -4.61 23.76
N ARG A 304 -11.09 -5.05 24.48
CA ARG A 304 -9.87 -5.64 23.90
C ARG A 304 -9.98 -7.15 23.71
N GLU A 305 -10.98 -7.82 24.28
CA GLU A 305 -11.07 -9.29 24.28
C GLU A 305 -11.18 -9.85 22.85
N PRO A 306 -10.21 -10.66 22.39
CA PRO A 306 -10.25 -11.27 21.07
C PRO A 306 -11.48 -12.17 20.88
N GLY A 307 -12.03 -12.21 19.68
CA GLY A 307 -13.20 -13.00 19.32
C GLY A 307 -14.53 -12.48 19.90
N GLN A 308 -14.52 -11.42 20.71
CA GLN A 308 -15.75 -10.78 21.20
C GLN A 308 -16.21 -9.70 20.21
N ASP A 309 -17.48 -9.81 19.81
CA ASP A 309 -18.20 -8.83 19.01
C ASP A 309 -18.96 -7.86 19.92
N PHE A 310 -19.03 -6.61 19.48
CA PHE A 310 -19.79 -5.56 20.17
C PHE A 310 -20.62 -4.80 19.13
N ALA A 311 -21.82 -4.39 19.52
CA ALA A 311 -22.65 -3.47 18.76
C ALA A 311 -22.61 -2.09 19.41
N LEU A 312 -22.59 -1.04 18.60
CA LEU A 312 -22.71 0.33 19.07
C LEU A 312 -24.19 0.64 19.29
N THR A 313 -24.55 0.91 20.54
CA THR A 313 -25.93 1.17 20.99
C THR A 313 -26.02 2.51 21.72
N THR A 314 -27.22 2.91 22.08
CA THR A 314 -27.47 4.10 22.91
C THR A 314 -27.98 3.63 24.26
N ASN A 315 -27.38 4.13 25.35
CA ASN A 315 -27.84 3.81 26.70
C ASN A 315 -29.11 4.61 27.08
N ALA A 316 -29.68 4.32 28.25
CA ALA A 316 -30.89 4.99 28.74
C ALA A 316 -30.75 6.52 28.89
N ALA A 317 -29.52 7.04 28.97
CA ALA A 317 -29.23 8.47 29.04
C ALA A 317 -28.98 9.11 27.66
N GLY A 318 -29.26 8.40 26.56
CA GLY A 318 -29.07 8.92 25.20
C GLY A 318 -27.61 8.96 24.74
N ARG A 319 -26.67 8.32 25.47
CA ARG A 319 -25.24 8.34 25.14
C ARG A 319 -24.82 7.06 24.40
N PRO A 320 -23.96 7.15 23.37
CA PRO A 320 -23.41 5.97 22.71
C PRO A 320 -22.64 5.08 23.69
N THR A 321 -22.80 3.77 23.56
CA THR A 321 -22.11 2.75 24.36
C THR A 321 -21.93 1.48 23.54
N PHE A 322 -21.05 0.58 23.99
CA PHE A 322 -20.96 -0.76 23.42
C PHE A 322 -21.82 -1.75 24.20
N SER A 323 -22.45 -2.68 23.49
CA SER A 323 -23.14 -3.85 24.06
C SER A 323 -22.58 -5.12 23.44
N PRO A 324 -22.38 -6.21 24.20
CA PRO A 324 -21.97 -7.49 23.64
C PRO A 324 -22.93 -7.93 22.53
N ALA A 325 -22.37 -8.45 21.44
CA ALA A 325 -23.13 -8.93 20.30
C ALA A 325 -22.60 -10.30 19.85
N GLN A 326 -23.40 -11.03 19.10
CA GLN A 326 -22.99 -12.27 18.46
C GLN A 326 -23.54 -12.31 17.04
N SER A 327 -22.66 -12.45 16.06
CA SER A 327 -23.03 -12.68 14.66
C SER A 327 -22.62 -14.09 14.25
N LEU A 328 -23.58 -14.84 13.71
CA LEU A 328 -23.35 -16.22 13.25
C LEU A 328 -23.43 -16.26 11.71
N PRO A 329 -22.31 -16.51 11.01
CA PRO A 329 -22.35 -16.68 9.56
C PRO A 329 -22.97 -18.03 9.20
N HIS A 330 -23.81 -18.05 8.17
CA HIS A 330 -24.40 -19.26 7.64
C HIS A 330 -24.53 -19.17 6.11
N VAL A 331 -24.17 -20.23 5.39
CA VAL A 331 -24.32 -20.31 3.93
C VAL A 331 -25.55 -21.14 3.63
N ALA A 332 -26.54 -20.53 2.99
CA ALA A 332 -27.71 -21.22 2.48
C ALA A 332 -27.52 -21.55 0.99
N ALA A 333 -27.56 -22.83 0.64
CA ALA A 333 -27.45 -23.33 -0.72
C ALA A 333 -28.74 -24.07 -1.09
N LEU A 334 -29.46 -23.56 -2.10
CA LEU A 334 -30.73 -24.17 -2.54
C LEU A 334 -30.55 -25.62 -3.04
N ALA A 335 -29.38 -25.96 -3.55
CA ALA A 335 -29.03 -27.32 -3.98
C ALA A 335 -28.78 -28.28 -2.79
N GLU A 336 -28.65 -27.76 -1.57
CA GLU A 336 -28.31 -28.50 -0.36
C GLU A 336 -29.37 -28.25 0.72
N PRO A 337 -30.49 -29.01 0.74
CA PRO A 337 -31.64 -28.72 1.60
C PRO A 337 -31.32 -28.64 3.10
N TRP A 338 -30.29 -29.35 3.57
CA TRP A 338 -29.83 -29.31 4.96
C TRP A 338 -29.25 -27.95 5.36
N THR A 339 -28.87 -27.10 4.40
CA THR A 339 -28.41 -25.73 4.67
C THR A 339 -29.56 -24.73 4.83
N LEU A 340 -30.80 -25.10 4.51
CA LEU A 340 -31.95 -24.19 4.56
C LEU A 340 -32.63 -24.12 5.94
N SER A 341 -32.22 -24.99 6.87
CA SER A 341 -32.71 -25.00 8.24
C SER A 341 -31.56 -25.31 9.19
N TRP A 342 -31.33 -24.43 10.16
CA TRP A 342 -30.28 -24.58 11.16
C TRP A 342 -30.76 -24.07 12.53
N ARG A 343 -30.07 -24.48 13.59
CA ARG A 343 -30.36 -24.07 14.96
C ARG A 343 -29.24 -23.18 15.48
N VAL A 344 -29.60 -22.16 16.24
CA VAL A 344 -28.67 -21.26 16.91
C VAL A 344 -29.05 -21.16 18.39
N THR A 345 -28.05 -21.00 19.26
CA THR A 345 -28.27 -20.76 20.68
C THR A 345 -28.06 -19.27 20.96
N ASN A 346 -29.10 -18.58 21.40
CA ASN A 346 -28.97 -17.20 21.87
C ASN A 346 -28.33 -17.22 23.27
N VAL A 347 -27.11 -16.71 23.38
CA VAL A 347 -26.38 -16.62 24.66
C VAL A 347 -26.77 -15.40 25.49
N PHE A 348 -27.64 -14.54 24.96
CA PHE A 348 -28.18 -13.35 25.62
C PHE A 348 -29.67 -13.52 25.96
N GLY A 349 -30.27 -12.49 26.55
CA GLY A 349 -31.72 -12.44 26.80
C GLY A 349 -32.55 -12.49 25.51
N GLU A 350 -33.86 -12.71 25.66
CA GLU A 350 -34.80 -12.73 24.54
C GLU A 350 -34.74 -11.42 23.74
N GLN A 351 -34.62 -11.55 22.42
CA GLN A 351 -34.44 -10.41 21.52
C GLN A 351 -34.91 -10.76 20.10
N PRO A 352 -35.34 -9.76 19.30
CA PRO A 352 -35.70 -9.97 17.91
C PRO A 352 -34.52 -10.51 17.09
N LEU A 353 -34.78 -11.51 16.25
CA LEU A 353 -33.79 -12.03 15.32
C LEU A 353 -33.50 -11.00 14.23
N ARG A 354 -32.22 -10.78 13.92
CA ARG A 354 -31.76 -9.89 12.85
C ARG A 354 -31.00 -10.69 11.81
N PHE A 355 -31.31 -10.45 10.54
CA PHE A 355 -30.64 -11.08 9.42
C PHE A 355 -29.96 -10.04 8.54
N ARG A 356 -28.87 -10.47 7.92
CA ARG A 356 -28.22 -9.81 6.80
C ARG A 356 -28.04 -10.88 5.72
N LEU A 357 -28.52 -10.60 4.52
CA LEU A 357 -28.34 -11.43 3.33
C LEU A 357 -27.15 -10.93 2.53
#